data_AF-A0A7C3A4W9-F1
#
_entry.id   AF-A0A7C3A4W9-F1
#
_cell.length_a   1.000
_cell.length_b   1.000
_cell.length_c   1.000
_cell.angle_alpha   90.00
_cell.angle_beta   90.00
_cell.angle_gamma   90.00
#
_symmetry.space_group_name_H-M   'P 1'
#
loop_
_entity.id
_entity.type
_entity.pdbx_description
1 polymer ?
#
loop_
_entity_poly.entity_id
_entity_poly.type
_entity_poly.pdbx_seq_one_letter_code
_entity_poly.pdbx_strand_id
1 'polypeptide(L)'
;MSQLRVVIIVADLDNQLQPSQLTPAEGPEVIEYLEQAITGGKHWYIALLEAIGLWTTAEESHNGHSYRYLIAGEAFDWLLLAERLCDTVNGLLPEGEKIALLFHNEPPIRLTKEKFKELIGSSKYHQYLNYFYGITLEEVLILAVQEEVRKEQRTLGYGNEHRVVNEVYRRIYGATKNILLKRFRREKGYPQLRYISLTELKEFTYWLFKYRLKLCDKAKVASDTKKALERLRRQQSLFTLPSSMLSP
;
A
#
# COMPACT_ATOMS: atom_id res chain seq x y z
N MET A 1 0.09 4.20 31.26
CA MET A 1 0.28 2.75 31.04
C MET A 1 -0.97 2.09 30.43
N SER A 2 -1.26 2.32 29.15
CA SER A 2 -2.09 1.43 28.32
C SER A 2 -2.33 2.10 26.96
N GLN A 3 -1.38 2.06 26.01
CA GLN A 3 -1.59 2.36 24.58
C GLN A 3 -0.51 1.72 23.67
N LEU A 4 -0.03 0.51 23.99
CA LEU A 4 1.02 -0.17 23.21
C LEU A 4 0.66 -1.64 22.87
N ARG A 5 -0.64 -1.96 22.78
CA ARG A 5 -1.14 -3.33 22.60
C ARG A 5 -1.87 -3.60 21.28
N VAL A 6 -1.56 -2.90 20.19
CA VAL A 6 -2.23 -3.13 18.89
C VAL A 6 -1.32 -3.85 17.86
N VAL A 7 -0.09 -4.22 18.21
CA VAL A 7 0.81 -4.93 17.28
C VAL A 7 1.31 -6.24 17.89
N ILE A 8 0.42 -7.08 18.41
CA ILE A 8 0.56 -8.55 18.52
C ILE A 8 -0.85 -9.13 18.77
N ILE A 9 -1.61 -9.47 17.72
CA ILE A 9 -2.56 -10.60 17.74
C ILE A 9 -2.51 -11.24 16.36
N VAL A 10 -1.75 -12.33 16.27
CA VAL A 10 -1.98 -13.43 15.34
C VAL A 10 -2.56 -14.55 16.20
N ALA A 11 -3.58 -15.23 15.66
CA ALA A 11 -4.27 -16.43 16.14
C ALA A 11 -5.45 -16.25 17.12
N ASP A 12 -6.57 -16.87 16.71
CA ASP A 12 -7.84 -17.13 17.38
C ASP A 12 -8.74 -15.97 17.82
N LEU A 13 -9.80 -15.75 17.05
CA LEU A 13 -11.16 -16.03 17.51
C LEU A 13 -12.14 -16.10 16.32
N ASP A 14 -12.75 -17.27 16.24
CA ASP A 14 -13.68 -17.73 15.24
C ASP A 14 -15.06 -17.05 15.36
N ASN A 15 -15.70 -16.93 14.20
CA ASN A 15 -17.13 -17.11 13.95
C ASN A 15 -18.18 -16.21 14.65
N GLN A 16 -18.93 -15.49 13.82
CA GLN A 16 -20.41 -15.37 13.77
C GLN A 16 -20.79 -13.96 13.28
N LEU A 17 -21.08 -13.86 11.97
CA LEU A 17 -22.03 -12.96 11.30
C LEU A 17 -21.77 -13.11 9.79
N GLN A 18 -22.67 -13.78 9.08
CA GLN A 18 -22.53 -14.09 7.65
C GLN A 18 -22.59 -12.81 6.79
N PRO A 19 -21.53 -12.45 6.05
CA PRO A 19 -21.63 -11.61 4.87
C PRO A 19 -22.03 -12.48 3.67
N SER A 20 -22.82 -11.93 2.76
CA SER A 20 -23.20 -12.53 1.47
C SER A 20 -22.03 -13.27 0.83
N GLN A 21 -22.17 -14.59 0.69
CA GLN A 21 -21.18 -15.49 0.10
C GLN A 21 -21.08 -15.23 -1.41
N LEU A 22 -20.17 -14.35 -1.81
CA LEU A 22 -19.70 -14.27 -3.19
C LEU A 22 -18.50 -15.23 -3.32
N THR A 23 -18.65 -16.24 -4.18
CA THR A 23 -17.61 -17.26 -4.42
C THR A 23 -16.45 -16.67 -5.24
N PRO A 24 -15.20 -17.07 -4.99
CA PRO A 24 -14.06 -16.64 -5.80
C PRO A 24 -14.26 -17.05 -7.27
N ALA A 25 -14.02 -16.13 -8.19
CA ALA A 25 -14.29 -16.29 -9.63
C ALA A 25 -13.00 -16.08 -10.46
N GLU A 26 -12.96 -16.63 -11.68
CA GLU A 26 -11.81 -16.44 -12.58
C GLU A 26 -11.79 -15.01 -13.14
N GLY A 27 -10.61 -14.52 -13.56
CA GLY A 27 -10.42 -13.13 -14.01
C GLY A 27 -11.48 -12.62 -15.00
N PRO A 28 -11.85 -13.37 -16.05
CA PRO A 28 -12.90 -12.96 -16.98
C PRO A 28 -14.29 -12.83 -16.34
N GLU A 29 -14.65 -13.74 -15.43
CA GLU A 29 -15.95 -13.72 -14.74
C GLU A 29 -16.08 -12.50 -13.82
N VAL A 30 -14.98 -12.09 -13.17
CA VAL A 30 -14.95 -10.88 -12.34
C VAL A 30 -15.11 -9.61 -13.18
N ILE A 31 -14.52 -9.58 -14.38
CA ILE A 31 -14.66 -8.46 -15.33
C ILE A 31 -16.11 -8.36 -15.83
N GLU A 32 -16.71 -9.49 -16.20
CA GLU A 32 -18.11 -9.54 -16.61
C GLU A 32 -19.04 -9.09 -15.48
N TYR A 33 -18.80 -9.55 -14.25
CA TYR A 33 -19.53 -9.08 -13.07
C TYR A 33 -19.44 -7.55 -12.91
N LEU A 34 -18.23 -6.99 -13.05
CA LEU A 34 -18.02 -5.55 -12.90
C LEU A 34 -18.84 -4.76 -13.92
N GLU A 35 -18.79 -5.15 -15.19
CA GLU A 35 -19.53 -4.52 -16.28
C GLU A 35 -21.05 -4.62 -16.06
N GLN A 36 -21.55 -5.81 -15.72
CA GLN A 36 -22.97 -6.04 -15.45
C GLN A 36 -23.47 -5.25 -14.25
N ALA A 37 -22.69 -5.17 -13.17
CA ALA A 37 -23.06 -4.41 -11.99
C ALA A 37 -23.18 -2.91 -12.29
N ILE A 38 -22.24 -2.34 -13.04
CA ILE A 38 -22.25 -0.92 -13.44
C ILE A 38 -23.44 -0.64 -14.36
N THR A 39 -23.63 -1.45 -15.41
CA THR A 39 -24.74 -1.27 -16.37
C THR A 39 -26.11 -1.52 -15.74
N GLY A 40 -26.17 -2.38 -14.72
CA GLY A 40 -27.35 -2.59 -13.88
C GLY A 40 -27.67 -1.45 -12.90
N GLY A 41 -26.88 -0.36 -12.91
CA GLY A 41 -27.14 0.84 -12.13
C GLY A 41 -26.46 0.88 -10.75
N LYS A 42 -25.61 -0.10 -10.41
CA LYS A 42 -24.81 -0.03 -9.18
C LYS A 42 -23.76 1.08 -9.32
N HIS A 43 -23.52 1.81 -8.23
CA HIS A 43 -22.44 2.79 -8.21
C HIS A 43 -21.09 2.12 -8.53
N TRP A 44 -20.38 2.62 -9.53
CA TRP A 44 -19.19 1.95 -10.09
C TRP A 44 -18.11 1.65 -9.04
N TYR A 45 -17.87 2.56 -8.10
CA TYR A 45 -16.91 2.35 -7.02
C TYR A 45 -17.28 1.19 -6.09
N ILE A 46 -18.58 0.96 -5.84
CA ILE A 46 -19.03 -0.20 -5.06
C ILE A 46 -18.78 -1.49 -5.85
N ALA A 47 -19.19 -1.50 -7.13
CA ALA A 47 -18.97 -2.64 -8.03
C ALA A 47 -17.48 -2.99 -8.16
N LEU A 48 -16.62 -1.98 -8.25
CA LEU A 48 -15.16 -2.14 -8.30
C LEU A 48 -14.61 -2.79 -7.03
N LEU A 49 -15.04 -2.36 -5.85
CA LEU A 49 -14.57 -2.95 -4.59
C LEU A 49 -15.04 -4.41 -4.42
N GLU A 50 -16.26 -4.72 -4.85
CA GLU A 50 -16.76 -6.11 -4.88
C GLU A 50 -15.94 -6.95 -5.87
N ALA A 51 -15.66 -6.44 -7.06
CA ALA A 51 -14.82 -7.11 -8.06
C ALA A 51 -13.38 -7.35 -7.52
N ILE A 52 -12.80 -6.37 -6.83
CA ILE A 52 -11.53 -6.53 -6.12
C ILE A 52 -11.61 -7.63 -5.06
N GLY A 53 -12.74 -7.72 -4.34
CA GLY A 53 -13.04 -8.78 -3.38
C GLY A 53 -13.03 -10.17 -4.02
N LEU A 54 -13.60 -10.30 -5.21
CA LEU A 54 -13.71 -11.54 -5.98
C LEU A 54 -12.40 -11.97 -6.65
N TRP A 55 -11.52 -11.03 -6.98
CA TRP A 55 -10.30 -11.30 -7.73
C TRP A 55 -9.31 -12.19 -6.97
N THR A 56 -8.87 -13.30 -7.54
CA THR A 56 -8.00 -14.28 -6.84
C THR A 56 -6.54 -14.25 -7.29
N THR A 57 -6.26 -13.75 -8.49
CA THR A 57 -4.93 -13.76 -9.08
C THR A 57 -3.98 -12.78 -8.37
N ALA A 58 -2.86 -13.29 -7.87
CA ALA A 58 -1.84 -12.51 -7.16
C ALA A 58 -0.93 -11.70 -8.09
N GLU A 59 -0.68 -12.20 -9.29
CA GLU A 59 0.10 -11.55 -10.34
C GLU A 59 -0.32 -12.06 -11.73
N GLU A 60 -0.23 -11.20 -12.73
CA GLU A 60 -0.54 -11.54 -14.12
C GLU A 60 0.34 -10.77 -15.11
N SER A 61 0.35 -11.21 -16.37
CA SER A 61 0.93 -10.46 -17.49
C SER A 61 -0.18 -10.11 -18.46
N HIS A 62 -0.42 -8.83 -18.68
CA HIS A 62 -1.49 -8.32 -19.54
C HIS A 62 -0.97 -7.17 -20.40
N ASN A 63 -1.19 -7.23 -21.72
CA ASN A 63 -0.72 -6.24 -22.69
C ASN A 63 0.78 -5.90 -22.58
N GLY A 64 1.62 -6.89 -22.29
CA GLY A 64 3.07 -6.69 -22.11
C GLY A 64 3.47 -6.04 -20.78
N HIS A 65 2.51 -5.72 -19.92
CA HIS A 65 2.74 -5.24 -18.55
C HIS A 65 2.60 -6.39 -17.55
N SER A 66 3.53 -6.47 -16.60
CA SER A 66 3.46 -7.42 -15.49
C SER A 66 2.85 -6.71 -14.28
N TYR A 67 1.73 -7.23 -13.81
CA TYR A 67 1.02 -6.76 -12.64
C TYR A 67 1.30 -7.70 -11.48
N ARG A 68 1.77 -7.17 -10.35
CA ARG A 68 1.95 -7.93 -9.10
C ARG A 68 1.12 -7.26 -8.02
N TYR A 69 -0.09 -7.77 -7.81
CA TYR A 69 -1.05 -7.23 -6.86
C TYR A 69 -0.71 -7.61 -5.42
N LEU A 70 -0.20 -8.82 -5.19
CA LEU A 70 0.13 -9.30 -3.84
C LEU A 70 1.65 -9.39 -3.63
N ILE A 71 2.20 -8.39 -2.97
CA ILE A 71 3.63 -8.26 -2.71
C ILE A 71 4.05 -9.21 -1.59
N ALA A 72 5.04 -10.04 -1.89
CA ALA A 72 5.56 -11.06 -0.98
C ALA A 72 4.49 -11.99 -0.39
N GLY A 73 3.34 -12.17 -1.06
CA GLY A 73 2.22 -12.97 -0.57
C GLY A 73 1.42 -12.35 0.58
N GLU A 74 1.73 -11.12 0.99
CA GLU A 74 1.23 -10.54 2.24
C GLU A 74 0.60 -9.14 2.07
N ALA A 75 1.14 -8.31 1.18
CA ALA A 75 0.79 -6.90 1.04
C ALA A 75 0.05 -6.63 -0.28
N PHE A 76 -1.23 -6.32 -0.21
CA PHE A 76 -2.11 -6.17 -1.37
C PHE A 76 -2.17 -4.72 -1.87
N ASP A 77 -1.66 -4.51 -3.09
CA ASP A 77 -1.74 -3.26 -3.84
C ASP A 77 -3.09 -3.17 -4.56
N TRP A 78 -4.12 -2.79 -3.81
CA TRP A 78 -5.48 -2.75 -4.31
C TRP A 78 -5.70 -1.68 -5.40
N LEU A 79 -4.91 -0.59 -5.40
CA LEU A 79 -5.01 0.46 -6.42
C LEU A 79 -4.45 -0.01 -7.77
N LEU A 80 -3.40 -0.84 -7.77
CA LEU A 80 -2.90 -1.47 -8.99
C LEU A 80 -3.96 -2.40 -9.61
N LEU A 81 -4.70 -3.14 -8.79
CA LEU A 81 -5.82 -3.95 -9.28
C LEU A 81 -6.99 -3.07 -9.72
N ALA A 82 -7.27 -1.98 -9.00
CA ALA A 82 -8.30 -1.02 -9.38
C ALA A 82 -8.01 -0.42 -10.76
N GLU A 83 -6.77 0.00 -11.03
CA GLU A 83 -6.32 0.47 -12.35
C GLU A 83 -6.62 -0.57 -13.43
N ARG A 84 -6.17 -1.82 -13.22
CA ARG A 84 -6.38 -2.92 -14.15
C ARG A 84 -7.86 -3.16 -14.50
N LEU A 85 -8.73 -3.13 -13.48
CA LEU A 85 -10.16 -3.36 -13.63
C LEU A 85 -10.87 -2.14 -14.23
N CYS A 86 -10.48 -0.93 -13.85
CA CYS A 86 -11.01 0.29 -14.47
C CYS A 86 -10.73 0.35 -15.97
N ASP A 87 -9.57 -0.15 -16.42
CA ASP A 87 -9.23 -0.22 -17.84
C ASP A 87 -10.19 -1.13 -18.64
N THR A 88 -10.77 -2.17 -18.04
CA THR A 88 -11.70 -3.07 -18.75
C THR A 88 -13.08 -2.46 -18.94
N VAL A 89 -13.47 -1.52 -18.08
CA VAL A 89 -14.77 -0.84 -18.13
C VAL A 89 -14.63 0.67 -18.38
N ASN A 90 -13.52 1.10 -18.99
CA ASN A 90 -13.14 2.51 -19.08
C ASN A 90 -14.23 3.41 -19.68
N GLY A 91 -15.01 2.91 -20.65
CA GLY A 91 -16.12 3.65 -21.27
C GLY A 91 -17.35 3.87 -20.38
N LEU A 92 -17.40 3.23 -19.21
CA LEU A 92 -18.53 3.30 -18.27
C LEU A 92 -18.25 4.19 -17.05
N LEU A 93 -17.02 4.67 -16.89
CA LEU A 93 -16.59 5.40 -15.69
C LEU A 93 -16.49 6.91 -15.96
N PRO A 94 -16.90 7.77 -15.01
CA PRO A 94 -16.60 9.20 -15.09
C PRO A 94 -15.08 9.43 -15.00
N GLU A 95 -14.47 9.95 -16.07
CA GLU A 95 -13.01 10.09 -16.18
C GLU A 95 -12.39 10.86 -15.01
N GLY A 96 -13.02 11.97 -14.59
CA GLY A 96 -12.53 12.79 -13.48
C GLY A 96 -12.50 12.03 -12.15
N GLU A 97 -13.53 11.22 -11.86
CA GLU A 97 -13.57 10.43 -10.63
C GLU A 97 -12.57 9.28 -10.66
N LYS A 98 -12.40 8.63 -11.82
CA LYS A 98 -11.40 7.58 -12.01
C LYS A 98 -9.99 8.11 -11.80
N ILE A 99 -9.65 9.28 -12.37
CA ILE A 99 -8.35 9.93 -12.17
C ILE A 99 -8.16 10.29 -10.69
N ALA A 100 -9.17 10.88 -10.05
CA ALA A 100 -9.14 11.20 -8.63
C ALA A 100 -8.86 9.95 -7.76
N LEU A 101 -9.51 8.83 -8.05
CA LEU A 101 -9.27 7.57 -7.34
C LEU A 101 -7.86 7.04 -7.58
N LEU A 102 -7.44 6.85 -8.84
CA LEU A 102 -6.21 6.11 -9.15
C LEU A 102 -4.93 6.92 -8.84
N PHE A 103 -4.95 8.25 -9.01
CA PHE A 103 -3.76 9.08 -8.84
C PHE A 103 -3.75 9.87 -7.54
N HIS A 104 -4.92 10.20 -7.01
CA HIS A 104 -5.05 10.99 -5.78
C HIS A 104 -5.62 10.16 -4.63
N ASN A 105 -6.01 8.90 -4.84
CA ASN A 105 -6.65 8.06 -3.82
C ASN A 105 -7.93 8.70 -3.25
N GLU A 106 -8.64 9.49 -4.08
CA GLU A 106 -9.91 10.13 -3.71
C GLU A 106 -11.09 9.29 -4.19
N PRO A 107 -11.81 8.58 -3.29
CA PRO A 107 -12.96 7.81 -3.70
C PRO A 107 -14.13 8.73 -4.05
N PRO A 108 -14.92 8.42 -5.09
CA PRO A 108 -16.06 9.25 -5.52
C PRO A 108 -17.16 9.34 -4.47
N ILE A 109 -17.25 8.34 -3.58
CA ILE A 109 -18.17 8.29 -2.46
C ILE A 109 -17.42 7.93 -1.18
N ARG A 110 -17.89 8.49 -0.05
CA ARG A 110 -17.32 8.18 1.27
C ARG A 110 -17.86 6.86 1.77
N LEU A 111 -16.95 5.96 2.15
CA LEU A 111 -17.27 4.70 2.83
C LEU A 111 -16.72 4.71 4.25
N THR A 112 -17.42 3.99 5.14
CA THR A 112 -16.87 3.61 6.44
C THR A 112 -15.82 2.51 6.26
N LYS A 113 -14.92 2.38 7.25
CA LYS A 113 -13.91 1.32 7.29
C LYS A 113 -14.56 -0.06 7.24
N GLU A 114 -15.68 -0.23 7.93
CA GLU A 114 -16.45 -1.47 8.02
C GLU A 114 -17.03 -1.83 6.66
N LYS A 115 -17.63 -0.85 5.94
CA LYS A 115 -18.19 -1.10 4.62
C LYS A 115 -17.11 -1.41 3.58
N PHE A 116 -15.98 -0.70 3.63
CA PHE A 116 -14.85 -1.02 2.77
C PHE A 116 -14.34 -2.45 3.00
N LYS A 117 -14.13 -2.84 4.27
CA LYS A 117 -13.73 -4.21 4.64
C LYS A 117 -14.74 -5.26 4.20
N GLU A 118 -16.03 -4.98 4.31
CA GLU A 118 -17.11 -5.86 3.87
C GLU A 118 -17.02 -6.13 2.36
N LEU A 119 -16.83 -5.08 1.55
CA LEU A 119 -16.81 -5.18 0.09
C LEU A 119 -15.60 -5.95 -0.44
N ILE A 120 -14.39 -5.68 0.09
CA ILE A 120 -13.18 -6.37 -0.38
C ILE A 120 -12.91 -7.69 0.35
N GLY A 121 -13.61 -7.96 1.45
CA GLY A 121 -13.42 -9.14 2.28
C GLY A 121 -12.28 -9.03 3.31
N SER A 122 -12.44 -9.74 4.43
CA SER A 122 -11.52 -9.66 5.58
C SER A 122 -10.06 -10.00 5.27
N SER A 123 -9.82 -11.00 4.41
CA SER A 123 -8.46 -11.43 4.04
C SER A 123 -7.74 -10.34 3.24
N LYS A 124 -8.35 -9.83 2.16
CA LYS A 124 -7.78 -8.72 1.37
C LYS A 124 -7.67 -7.44 2.18
N TYR A 125 -8.60 -7.19 3.11
CA TYR A 125 -8.49 -6.06 4.02
C TYR A 125 -7.24 -6.15 4.90
N HIS A 126 -6.92 -7.32 5.45
CA HIS A 126 -5.67 -7.52 6.19
C HIS A 126 -4.43 -7.30 5.30
N GLN A 127 -4.47 -7.83 4.07
CA GLN A 127 -3.38 -7.65 3.11
C GLN A 127 -3.24 -6.18 2.66
N TYR A 128 -4.34 -5.45 2.53
CA TYR A 128 -4.37 -4.01 2.29
C TYR A 128 -3.68 -3.25 3.43
N LEU A 129 -3.96 -3.62 4.69
CA LEU A 129 -3.27 -3.01 5.83
C LEU A 129 -1.76 -3.29 5.79
N ASN A 130 -1.34 -4.50 5.40
CA ASN A 130 0.08 -4.80 5.21
C ASN A 130 0.73 -3.92 4.13
N TYR A 131 0.03 -3.64 3.02
CA TYR A 131 0.50 -2.70 2.01
C TYR A 131 0.59 -1.27 2.56
N PHE A 132 -0.47 -0.80 3.21
CA PHE A 132 -0.53 0.55 3.75
C PHE A 132 0.56 0.81 4.80
N TYR A 133 0.71 -0.08 5.79
CA TYR A 133 1.72 0.09 6.83
C TYR A 133 3.12 -0.27 6.35
N GLY A 134 3.25 -1.31 5.53
CA GLY A 134 4.54 -1.88 5.16
C GLY A 134 5.19 -1.25 3.93
N ILE A 135 4.42 -0.57 3.09
CA ILE A 135 4.93 0.11 1.88
C ILE A 135 4.61 1.60 1.98
N THR A 136 3.34 1.98 1.98
CA THR A 136 2.95 3.41 1.91
C THR A 136 3.52 4.23 3.08
N LEU A 137 3.32 3.79 4.33
CA LEU A 137 3.87 4.51 5.48
C LEU A 137 5.40 4.41 5.57
N GLU A 138 6.00 3.33 5.09
CA GLU A 138 7.45 3.20 5.07
C GLU A 138 8.09 4.18 4.07
N GLU A 139 7.48 4.40 2.91
CA GLU A 139 7.88 5.44 1.96
C GLU A 139 7.72 6.85 2.55
N VAL A 140 6.60 7.12 3.22
CA VAL A 140 6.37 8.40 3.89
C VAL A 140 7.39 8.64 5.01
N LEU A 141 7.77 7.60 5.76
CA LEU A 141 8.82 7.69 6.78
C LEU A 141 10.16 8.09 6.16
N ILE A 142 10.56 7.42 5.07
CA ILE A 142 11.78 7.75 4.32
C ILE A 142 11.76 9.21 3.87
N LEU A 143 10.64 9.69 3.32
CA LEU A 143 10.46 11.08 2.90
C LEU A 143 10.56 12.06 4.08
N ALA A 144 9.90 11.76 5.20
CA ALA A 144 9.93 12.61 6.40
C ALA A 144 11.37 12.78 6.93
N VAL A 145 12.13 11.69 7.03
CA VAL A 145 13.54 11.74 7.47
C VAL A 145 14.43 12.40 6.41
N GLN A 146 14.14 12.22 5.12
CA GLN A 146 14.86 12.90 4.05
C GLN A 146 14.73 14.42 4.12
N GLU A 147 13.55 14.94 4.48
CA GLU A 147 13.35 16.36 4.69
C GLU A 147 14.12 16.89 5.90
N GLU A 148 14.17 16.13 7.00
CA GLU A 148 14.99 16.46 8.18
C GLU A 148 16.47 16.56 7.79
N VAL A 149 17.02 15.53 7.13
CA VAL A 149 18.42 15.49 6.69
C VAL A 149 18.74 16.63 5.72
N ARG A 150 17.85 16.96 4.77
CA ARG A 150 18.05 18.08 3.84
C ARG A 150 18.10 19.43 4.56
N LYS A 151 17.25 19.63 5.57
CA LYS A 151 17.26 20.88 6.37
C LYS A 151 18.58 21.04 7.12
N GLU A 152 19.09 19.97 7.71
CA GLU A 152 20.38 19.95 8.40
C GLU A 152 21.59 20.13 7.45
N GLN A 153 21.53 19.62 6.22
CA GLN A 153 22.62 19.79 5.26
C GLN A 153 22.65 21.20 4.64
N ARG A 154 21.49 21.82 4.44
CA ARG A 154 21.40 23.20 3.95
C ARG A 154 22.05 24.19 4.91
N THR A 155 21.94 23.98 6.22
CA THR A 155 22.63 24.82 7.21
C THR A 155 24.15 24.64 7.19
N LEU A 156 24.65 23.54 6.61
CA LEU A 156 26.08 23.20 6.52
C LEU A 156 26.69 23.44 5.13
N GLY A 157 25.90 23.89 4.13
CA GLY A 157 26.37 24.17 2.77
C GLY A 157 26.74 22.93 1.92
N TYR A 158 26.35 21.72 2.31
CA TYR A 158 26.63 20.48 1.56
C TYR A 158 25.42 20.07 0.69
N GLY A 159 25.61 19.94 -0.62
CA GLY A 159 24.54 19.65 -1.60
C GLY A 159 24.68 18.32 -2.34
N ASN A 160 24.86 17.19 -1.65
CA ASN A 160 24.98 15.87 -2.32
C ASN A 160 23.81 14.94 -1.97
N GLU A 161 22.91 14.73 -2.94
CA GLU A 161 21.72 13.86 -2.80
C GLU A 161 22.05 12.41 -2.47
N HIS A 162 23.16 11.85 -2.97
CA HIS A 162 23.57 10.48 -2.59
C HIS A 162 23.95 10.39 -1.11
N ARG A 163 24.55 11.46 -0.54
CA ARG A 163 24.85 11.51 0.90
C ARG A 163 23.56 11.62 1.71
N VAL A 164 22.59 12.43 1.26
CA VAL A 164 21.25 12.52 1.88
C VAL A 164 20.60 11.15 1.94
N VAL A 165 20.48 10.44 0.82
CA VAL A 165 19.81 9.13 0.78
C VAL A 165 20.52 8.12 1.69
N ASN A 166 21.85 8.07 1.68
CA ASN A 166 22.57 7.15 2.55
C ASN A 166 22.38 7.48 4.04
N GLU A 167 22.31 8.75 4.39
CA GLU A 167 22.08 9.20 5.77
C GLU A 167 20.66 8.85 6.24
N VAL A 168 19.64 9.05 5.39
CA VAL A 168 18.26 8.67 5.69
C VAL A 168 18.14 7.19 6.04
N TYR A 169 18.71 6.32 5.20
CA TYR A 169 18.66 4.89 5.43
C TYR A 169 19.47 4.47 6.67
N ARG A 170 20.58 5.16 6.98
CA ARG A 170 21.33 4.93 8.22
C ARG A 170 20.49 5.28 9.46
N ARG A 171 19.77 6.40 9.46
CA ARG A 171 18.93 6.83 10.59
C ARG A 171 17.75 5.89 10.86
N ILE A 172 17.12 5.39 9.80
CA ILE A 172 15.94 4.52 9.91
C ILE A 172 16.37 3.07 10.18
N TYR A 173 17.33 2.54 9.41
CA TYR A 173 17.64 1.11 9.36
C TYR A 173 19.04 0.73 9.87
N GLY A 174 19.89 1.70 10.23
CA GLY A 174 21.26 1.46 10.69
C GLY A 174 22.28 1.13 9.59
N ALA A 175 21.88 1.14 8.32
CA ALA A 175 22.75 0.83 7.18
C ALA A 175 22.42 1.67 5.94
N THR A 176 23.31 1.72 4.97
CA THR A 176 23.06 2.47 3.71
C THR A 176 22.08 1.72 2.80
N LYS A 177 21.39 2.45 1.92
CA LYS A 177 20.48 1.88 0.90
C LYS A 177 21.14 0.77 0.11
N ASN A 178 22.39 0.97 -0.33
CA ASN A 178 23.12 0.00 -1.14
C ASN A 178 23.41 -1.30 -0.38
N ILE A 179 23.74 -1.23 0.91
CA ILE A 179 24.00 -2.44 1.73
C ILE A 179 22.69 -3.22 1.91
N LEU A 180 21.60 -2.51 2.23
CA LEU A 180 20.29 -3.12 2.45
C LEU A 180 19.73 -3.73 1.17
N LEU A 181 19.85 -3.04 0.03
CA LEU A 181 19.40 -3.54 -1.28
C LEU A 181 20.19 -4.79 -1.70
N LYS A 182 21.51 -4.80 -1.51
CA LYS A 182 22.34 -5.99 -1.78
C LYS A 182 21.89 -7.18 -0.93
N ARG A 183 21.58 -6.94 0.35
CA ARG A 183 21.09 -7.97 1.26
C ARG A 183 19.72 -8.50 0.84
N PHE A 184 18.76 -7.62 0.57
CA PHE A 184 17.44 -7.98 0.05
C PHE A 184 17.53 -8.84 -1.21
N ARG A 185 18.30 -8.39 -2.22
CA ARG A 185 18.47 -9.13 -3.48
C ARG A 185 19.09 -10.49 -3.28
N ARG A 186 20.10 -10.60 -2.40
CA ARG A 186 20.72 -11.89 -2.05
C ARG A 186 19.73 -12.83 -1.35
N GLU A 187 18.92 -12.33 -0.43
CA GLU A 187 17.88 -13.11 0.25
C GLU A 187 16.78 -13.58 -0.72
N LYS A 188 16.46 -12.78 -1.76
CA LYS A 188 15.48 -13.11 -2.79
C LYS A 188 16.03 -13.88 -4.00
N GLY A 189 17.34 -14.05 -4.10
CA GLY A 189 17.98 -14.64 -5.29
C GLY A 189 17.96 -13.74 -6.54
N TYR A 190 17.77 -12.42 -6.37
CA TYR A 190 17.76 -11.46 -7.48
C TYR A 190 19.17 -11.06 -7.94
N PRO A 191 19.35 -10.76 -9.24
CA PRO A 191 20.63 -10.28 -9.77
C PRO A 191 20.98 -8.89 -9.21
N GLN A 192 22.28 -8.62 -9.06
CA GLN A 192 22.79 -7.36 -8.52
C GLN A 192 22.90 -6.29 -9.62
N LEU A 193 21.76 -5.85 -10.14
CA LEU A 193 21.67 -4.91 -11.26
C LEU A 193 21.82 -3.44 -10.81
N ARG A 194 22.12 -2.54 -11.74
CA ARG A 194 22.21 -1.09 -11.45
C ARG A 194 20.84 -0.40 -11.38
N TYR A 195 19.84 -0.98 -12.02
CA TYR A 195 18.45 -0.52 -11.98
C TYR A 195 17.62 -1.36 -11.02
N ILE A 196 16.45 -0.84 -10.66
CA ILE A 196 15.44 -1.50 -9.85
C ILE A 196 14.08 -1.24 -10.51
N SER A 197 13.27 -2.28 -10.73
CA SER A 197 11.92 -2.09 -11.26
C SER A 197 10.99 -1.50 -10.19
N LEU A 198 9.85 -0.94 -10.58
CA LEU A 198 8.88 -0.44 -9.60
C LEU A 198 8.38 -1.57 -8.68
N THR A 199 8.13 -2.76 -9.23
CA THR A 199 7.74 -3.95 -8.46
C THR A 199 8.82 -4.36 -7.47
N GLU A 200 10.09 -4.42 -7.91
CA GLU A 200 11.21 -4.75 -7.03
C GLU A 200 11.42 -3.68 -5.95
N LEU A 201 11.18 -2.40 -6.28
CA LEU A 201 11.25 -1.31 -5.31
C LEU A 201 10.18 -1.47 -4.22
N LYS A 202 8.92 -1.79 -4.58
CA LYS A 202 7.86 -2.04 -3.59
C LYS A 202 8.17 -3.27 -2.72
N GLU A 203 8.70 -4.35 -3.31
CA GLU A 203 9.16 -5.51 -2.54
C GLU A 203 10.30 -5.17 -1.58
N PHE A 204 11.26 -4.35 -2.03
CA PHE A 204 12.36 -3.88 -1.20
C PHE A 204 11.85 -3.01 -0.04
N THR A 205 10.91 -2.10 -0.31
CA THR A 205 10.28 -1.27 0.74
C THR A 205 9.57 -2.14 1.77
N TYR A 206 8.76 -3.12 1.33
CA TYR A 206 8.10 -4.03 2.26
C TYR A 206 9.10 -4.87 3.08
N TRP A 207 10.21 -5.28 2.46
CA TRP A 207 11.30 -5.94 3.17
C TRP A 207 11.96 -5.03 4.20
N LEU A 208 12.15 -3.74 3.92
CA LEU A 208 12.68 -2.75 4.87
C LEU A 208 11.76 -2.57 6.08
N PHE A 209 10.45 -2.53 5.87
CA PHE A 209 9.48 -2.53 6.96
C PHE A 209 9.65 -3.75 7.87
N LYS A 210 9.70 -4.97 7.29
CA LYS A 210 9.92 -6.21 8.06
C LYS A 210 11.28 -6.21 8.77
N TYR A 211 12.32 -5.71 8.11
CA TYR A 211 13.65 -5.54 8.68
C TYR A 211 13.63 -4.61 9.90
N ARG A 212 12.93 -3.48 9.82
CA ARG A 212 12.77 -2.50 10.90
C ARG A 212 12.00 -3.10 12.08
N LEU A 213 10.90 -3.81 11.82
CA LEU A 213 10.14 -4.49 12.87
C LEU A 213 10.97 -5.53 13.64
N LYS A 214 11.90 -6.20 12.96
CA LYS A 214 12.73 -7.25 13.56
C LYS A 214 13.89 -6.70 14.39
N LEU A 215 14.48 -5.58 13.97
CA LEU A 215 15.77 -5.11 14.52
C LEU A 215 15.68 -3.85 15.38
N CYS A 216 14.64 -3.04 15.22
CA CYS A 216 14.43 -1.86 16.05
C CYS A 216 13.63 -2.22 17.31
N ASP A 217 13.88 -1.50 18.40
CA ASP A 217 13.05 -1.62 19.58
C ASP A 217 11.62 -1.11 19.31
N LYS A 218 10.66 -1.57 20.12
CA LYS A 218 9.23 -1.25 19.95
C LYS A 218 8.94 0.26 20.05
N ALA A 219 9.73 1.01 20.84
CA ALA A 219 9.51 2.43 21.02
C ALA A 219 9.94 3.22 19.77
N LYS A 220 11.09 2.87 19.18
CA LYS A 220 11.54 3.42 17.89
C LYS A 220 10.54 3.11 16.79
N VAL A 221 10.09 1.86 16.67
CA VAL A 221 9.09 1.47 15.66
C VAL A 221 7.82 2.32 15.78
N ALA A 222 7.28 2.47 17.00
CA ALA A 222 6.08 3.27 17.24
C ALA A 222 6.30 4.77 16.95
N SER A 223 7.46 5.31 17.33
CA SER A 223 7.83 6.71 17.06
C SER A 223 7.94 6.99 15.56
N ASP A 224 8.61 6.13 14.82
CA ASP A 224 8.77 6.24 13.37
C ASP A 224 7.41 6.13 12.66
N THR A 225 6.56 5.17 13.05
CA THR A 225 5.21 5.04 12.50
C THR A 225 4.36 6.28 12.79
N LYS A 226 4.45 6.84 14.00
CA LYS A 226 3.78 8.10 14.35
C LYS A 226 4.28 9.27 13.49
N LYS A 227 5.59 9.39 13.30
CA LYS A 227 6.21 10.41 12.43
C LYS A 227 5.66 10.29 10.99
N ALA A 228 5.61 9.08 10.45
CA ALA A 228 5.08 8.85 9.10
C ALA A 228 3.60 9.25 8.99
N LEU A 229 2.76 8.85 9.95
CA LEU A 229 1.34 9.22 9.99
C LEU A 229 1.13 10.74 10.10
N GLU A 230 1.91 11.42 10.93
CA GLU A 230 1.85 12.89 11.05
C GLU A 230 2.27 13.58 9.75
N ARG A 231 3.32 13.09 9.08
CA ARG A 231 3.73 13.61 7.77
C ARG A 231 2.66 13.40 6.72
N LEU A 232 2.08 12.20 6.67
CA LEU A 232 1.01 11.85 5.74
C LEU A 232 -0.21 12.77 5.92
N ARG A 233 -0.65 12.99 7.17
CA ARG A 233 -1.75 13.92 7.49
C ARG A 233 -1.46 15.35 7.04
N ARG A 234 -0.21 15.82 7.17
CA ARG A 234 0.20 17.15 6.67
C ARG A 234 0.24 17.24 5.14
N GLN A 235 0.54 16.16 4.43
CA GLN A 235 0.43 16.12 2.97
C GLN A 235 -1.04 16.06 2.54
N GLN A 236 -1.87 15.36 3.30
CA GLN A 236 -3.33 15.28 3.08
C GLN A 236 -4.05 16.58 3.41
N SER A 237 -3.53 17.45 4.28
CA SER A 237 -4.07 18.82 4.42
C SER A 237 -3.79 19.71 3.20
N LEU A 238 -2.94 19.26 2.25
CA LEU A 238 -2.69 19.93 0.97
C LEU A 238 -3.50 19.32 -0.19
N PHE A 239 -4.06 18.12 -0.03
CA PHE A 239 -4.90 17.40 -0.99
C PHE A 239 -6.02 16.67 -0.24
N THR A 240 -7.24 17.19 -0.35
CA THR A 240 -8.41 16.88 0.50
C THR A 240 -8.92 15.44 0.35
N LEU A 241 -8.41 14.50 1.16
CA LEU A 241 -8.91 13.12 1.24
C LEU A 241 -9.62 12.78 2.56
N PRO A 242 -10.58 11.84 2.56
CA PRO A 242 -11.40 11.55 3.73
C PRO A 242 -10.58 10.83 4.82
N SER A 243 -10.51 11.45 6.00
CA SER A 243 -9.90 10.94 7.23
C SER A 243 -10.42 9.59 7.73
N SER A 244 -11.47 9.02 7.10
CA SER A 244 -12.16 7.81 7.57
C SER A 244 -11.33 6.52 7.45
N MET A 245 -10.25 6.52 6.67
CA MET A 245 -9.39 5.33 6.50
C MET A 245 -8.09 5.35 7.32
N LEU A 246 -7.83 6.43 8.06
CA LEU A 246 -6.51 6.68 8.71
C LEU A 246 -6.57 6.80 10.23
N SER A 247 -7.69 6.41 10.83
CA SER A 247 -7.82 6.26 12.27
C SER A 247 -7.55 4.79 12.65
N PRO A 248 -6.68 4.52 13.65
CA PRO A 248 -6.50 3.17 14.19
C PRO A 248 -7.85 2.54 14.58
#